data_AF-A0A8B7XFX2-F1
#
_entry.id   AF-A0A8B7XFX2-F1
#
_cell.length_a   1.000
_cell.length_b   1.000
_cell.length_c   1.000
_cell.angle_alpha   90.00
_cell.angle_beta   90.00
_cell.angle_gamma   90.00
#
_symmetry.space_group_name_H-M   'P 1'
#
loop_
_entity.id
_entity.type
_entity.pdbx_description
1 polymer ?
#
loop_
_entity_poly.entity_id
_entity_poly.type
_entity_poly.pdbx_seq_one_letter_code
_entity_poly.pdbx_strand_id
1 'polypeptide(L)'
;MVAFWTNFAKKIQIVMVSLSGQSSMKKTGLADEAVGGEEVAVFLGIPYAKPPVGDLRFSPPRDKPVGIPETLPPACPQNVTLDPWMIQPNAIQKTKALAEALDCPTSNSEQMISCLREKPSTEFVLHTQNPQFGRAFPVIVDNDILQDSPMNLLKAGKVNDVDLIVGMTSDEDAQQSFRFLPSNLSCCPTTDEIKLIIQQVSLISFYKPETVSVALATEYLSKGGFDDICQTRGSFRQFMQDYLSVWSTLETARLHANTEHSVYVYSYDYEPLKHYNSLSPEQAGPSYADDLQFLFGDPYSPLVDELELSYRL
;
A
#
# COMPACT_ATOMS: atom_id res chain seq x y z
N MET A 1 20.57 -13.73 10.05
CA MET A 1 19.29 -13.16 10.55
C MET A 1 19.49 -12.21 11.73
N VAL A 2 20.10 -12.59 12.86
CA VAL A 2 20.27 -11.69 14.03
C VAL A 2 21.14 -10.44 13.77
N ALA A 3 22.18 -10.55 12.93
CA ALA A 3 23.00 -9.40 12.50
C ALA A 3 22.30 -8.50 11.45
N PHE A 4 21.21 -8.97 10.83
CA PHE A 4 20.42 -8.23 9.84
C PHE A 4 19.48 -7.23 10.52
N TRP A 5 18.97 -7.58 11.71
CA TRP A 5 18.05 -6.75 12.52
C TRP A 5 18.76 -5.66 13.36
N THR A 6 20.04 -5.82 13.68
CA THR A 6 20.75 -4.95 14.64
C THR A 6 21.22 -3.60 14.06
N ASN A 7 21.42 -3.49 12.74
CA ASN A 7 21.62 -2.20 12.06
C ASN A 7 20.31 -1.58 11.57
N PHE A 8 19.26 -2.39 11.35
CA PHE A 8 17.91 -1.96 10.96
C PHE A 8 17.24 -1.06 12.03
N ALA A 9 17.46 -1.36 13.31
CA ALA A 9 16.80 -0.68 14.43
C ALA A 9 17.40 0.70 14.82
N LYS A 10 18.56 1.11 14.31
CA LYS A 10 19.25 2.33 14.81
C LYS A 10 18.79 3.65 14.18
N LYS A 11 18.13 3.60 13.02
CA LYS A 11 17.68 4.79 12.26
C LYS A 11 16.18 4.81 11.96
N ILE A 12 15.45 3.76 12.31
CA ILE A 12 14.00 3.65 12.10
C ILE A 12 13.32 3.81 13.46
N GLN A 13 12.44 4.80 13.59
CA GLN A 13 11.54 4.90 14.73
C GLN A 13 10.24 4.17 14.40
N ILE A 14 9.85 3.21 15.23
CA ILE A 14 8.57 2.51 15.11
C ILE A 14 7.53 3.31 15.90
N VAL A 15 6.45 3.72 15.24
CA VAL A 15 5.31 4.39 15.85
C VAL A 15 4.15 3.40 15.89
N MET A 16 3.84 2.86 17.06
CA MET A 16 2.62 2.05 17.24
C MET A 16 1.47 2.94 17.69
N VAL A 17 0.45 3.09 16.85
CA VAL A 17 -0.74 3.89 17.22
C VAL A 17 -1.75 2.96 17.88
N SER A 18 -1.58 2.70 19.18
CA SER A 18 -2.55 1.95 19.98
C SER A 18 -3.36 2.91 20.88
N LEU A 19 -4.63 3.14 20.55
CA LEU A 19 -5.54 3.93 21.37
C LEU A 19 -6.20 3.03 22.42
N SER A 20 -5.48 2.71 23.51
CA SER A 20 -6.11 2.09 24.68
C SER A 20 -6.47 3.16 25.71
N GLY A 21 -7.77 3.31 26.00
CA GLY A 21 -8.27 4.02 27.17
C GLY A 21 -8.86 5.41 26.91
N GLN A 22 -10.14 5.55 27.26
CA GLN A 22 -10.80 6.84 27.48
C GLN A 22 -10.01 7.69 28.49
N SER A 23 -9.25 8.68 28.04
CA SER A 23 -9.12 9.95 28.76
C SER A 23 -8.55 11.04 27.85
N SER A 24 -9.31 12.11 27.68
CA SER A 24 -8.96 13.44 27.17
C SER A 24 -7.48 13.68 26.82
N MET A 25 -7.11 13.57 25.55
CA MET A 25 -5.80 14.02 25.06
C MET A 25 -5.82 15.53 24.76
N LYS A 26 -4.88 16.25 25.38
CA LYS A 26 -4.66 17.69 25.18
C LYS A 26 -3.22 17.91 24.67
N LYS A 27 -3.12 18.15 23.37
CA LYS A 27 -2.12 18.93 22.61
C LYS A 27 -0.62 18.92 22.98
N THR A 28 0.14 18.77 21.87
CA THR A 28 1.44 19.36 21.51
C THR A 28 2.70 18.85 22.18
N GLY A 29 3.46 18.06 21.42
CA GLY A 29 4.92 17.96 21.50
C GLY A 29 5.44 16.96 22.53
N LEU A 30 6.12 15.94 22.00
CA LEU A 30 7.04 15.01 22.67
C LEU A 30 6.54 14.34 23.97
N ALA A 31 6.27 13.04 23.80
CA ALA A 31 6.07 11.99 24.79
C ALA A 31 4.80 12.08 25.65
N ASP A 32 3.92 11.10 25.48
CA ASP A 32 3.08 10.61 26.57
C ASP A 32 3.15 9.07 26.58
N GLU A 33 3.27 8.52 27.79
CA GLU A 33 3.47 7.09 28.08
C GLU A 33 2.28 6.25 27.62
N ALA A 34 2.54 5.13 26.93
CA ALA A 34 1.60 4.00 26.87
C ALA A 34 2.33 2.65 26.92
N VAL A 35 1.85 1.81 27.85
CA VAL A 35 2.08 0.37 28.13
C VAL A 35 3.29 -0.28 27.44
N GLY A 36 4.38 -0.46 28.19
CA GLY A 36 5.54 -1.26 27.80
C GLY A 36 6.90 -0.61 28.04
N GLY A 37 6.93 0.70 28.34
CA GLY A 37 8.15 1.44 28.65
C GLY A 37 8.93 1.94 27.42
N GLU A 38 8.35 1.85 26.22
CA GLU A 38 8.91 2.48 25.01
C GLU A 38 8.17 3.79 24.69
N GLU A 39 8.93 4.85 24.39
CA GLU A 39 8.37 6.15 23.98
C GLU A 39 7.82 6.06 22.55
N VAL A 40 6.52 6.39 22.39
CA VAL A 40 5.87 6.45 21.07
C VAL A 40 5.62 7.91 20.70
N ALA A 41 5.98 8.29 19.47
CA ALA A 41 5.69 9.61 18.93
C ALA A 41 4.32 9.64 18.25
N VAL A 42 3.38 10.44 18.77
CA VAL A 42 2.03 10.63 18.18
C VAL A 42 1.97 11.96 17.42
N PHE A 43 1.57 11.91 16.15
CA PHE A 43 1.42 13.09 15.30
C PHE A 43 -0.06 13.42 15.08
N LEU A 44 -0.44 14.67 15.33
CA LEU A 44 -1.79 15.23 15.14
C LEU A 44 -1.94 15.90 13.76
N GLY A 45 -1.16 15.44 12.77
CA GLY A 45 -1.01 16.06 11.46
C GLY A 45 0.44 16.37 11.11
N ILE A 46 0.88 15.99 9.91
CA ILE A 46 2.26 16.13 9.42
C ILE A 46 2.29 17.17 8.28
N PRO A 47 2.66 18.43 8.55
CA PRO A 47 2.82 19.44 7.50
C PRO A 47 4.13 19.22 6.74
N TYR A 48 4.03 18.62 5.55
CA TYR A 48 5.20 18.15 4.79
C TYR A 48 5.64 19.10 3.66
N ALA A 49 4.74 19.75 2.92
CA ALA A 49 5.07 20.70 1.85
C ALA A 49 3.84 21.56 1.45
N LYS A 50 4.04 22.62 0.66
CA LYS A 50 2.91 23.26 -0.05
C LYS A 50 2.24 22.25 -1.00
N PRO A 51 0.89 22.19 -1.09
CA PRO A 51 0.21 21.27 -2.00
C PRO A 51 0.71 21.44 -3.45
N PRO A 52 1.05 20.35 -4.16
CA PRO A 52 1.54 20.41 -5.54
C PRO A 52 0.36 20.59 -6.51
N VAL A 53 -0.33 21.74 -6.40
CA VAL A 53 -1.48 22.10 -7.25
C VAL A 53 -1.11 23.23 -8.22
N GLY A 54 -1.82 23.30 -9.35
CA GLY A 54 -1.52 24.25 -10.42
C GLY A 54 -0.11 24.04 -10.98
N ASP A 55 0.66 25.14 -11.08
CA ASP A 55 2.04 25.14 -11.58
C ASP A 55 3.02 24.33 -10.71
N LEU A 56 2.59 23.89 -9.52
CA LEU A 56 3.41 23.11 -8.59
C LEU A 56 3.30 21.59 -8.78
N ARG A 57 2.40 21.09 -9.64
CA ARG A 57 2.07 19.66 -9.78
C ARG A 57 3.25 18.74 -10.12
N PHE A 58 4.32 19.29 -10.72
CA PHE A 58 5.53 18.56 -11.10
C PHE A 58 6.82 19.25 -10.65
N SER A 59 6.72 20.20 -9.70
CA SER A 59 7.89 20.87 -9.13
C SER A 59 8.44 20.09 -7.93
N PRO A 60 9.74 20.19 -7.62
CA PRO A 60 10.28 19.74 -6.34
C PRO A 60 9.49 20.33 -5.16
N PRO A 61 9.38 19.59 -4.02
CA PRO A 61 8.72 20.09 -2.82
C PRO A 61 9.25 21.48 -2.43
N ARG A 62 8.34 22.39 -2.07
CA ARG A 62 8.69 23.73 -1.58
C ARG A 62 8.43 23.84 -0.09
N ASP A 63 9.23 24.66 0.58
CA ASP A 63 9.17 24.89 2.03
C ASP A 63 7.76 25.07 2.57
N LYS A 64 7.53 24.45 3.72
CA LYS A 64 6.26 24.48 4.45
C LYS A 64 5.80 25.92 4.75
N PRO A 65 4.49 26.23 4.64
CA PRO A 65 3.94 27.39 5.31
C PRO A 65 4.20 27.32 6.82
N VAL A 66 4.51 28.46 7.45
CA VAL A 66 4.62 28.54 8.91
C VAL A 66 3.20 28.55 9.50
N GLY A 67 2.85 27.53 10.28
CA GLY A 67 1.55 27.41 10.97
C GLY A 67 0.84 26.08 10.71
N ILE A 68 -0.08 25.72 11.62
CA ILE A 68 -0.98 24.56 11.47
C ILE A 68 -2.02 24.95 10.40
N PRO A 69 -2.15 24.23 9.27
CA PRO A 69 -3.13 24.56 8.25
C PRO A 69 -4.57 24.41 8.78
N GLU A 70 -5.41 25.42 8.56
CA GLU A 70 -6.85 25.38 8.92
C GLU A 70 -7.71 24.62 7.89
N THR A 71 -7.10 24.17 6.80
CA THR A 71 -7.78 23.47 5.70
C THR A 71 -7.01 22.21 5.31
N LEU A 72 -7.73 21.09 5.22
CA LEU A 72 -7.18 19.81 4.79
C LEU A 72 -6.63 19.93 3.35
N PRO A 73 -5.36 19.60 3.09
CA PRO A 73 -4.87 19.49 1.72
C PRO A 73 -5.54 18.29 1.03
N PRO A 74 -5.65 18.29 -0.31
CA PRO A 74 -5.94 17.06 -1.04
C PRO A 74 -4.80 16.08 -0.79
N ALA A 75 -5.06 15.05 0.00
CA ALA A 75 -4.12 13.95 0.15
C ALA A 75 -4.29 12.97 -1.01
N CYS A 76 -3.18 12.62 -1.63
CA CYS A 76 -3.10 11.35 -2.34
C CYS A 76 -2.47 10.38 -1.34
N PRO A 77 -3.19 9.37 -0.81
CA PRO A 77 -2.51 8.21 -0.27
C PRO A 77 -1.57 7.70 -1.38
N GLN A 78 -0.27 7.75 -1.11
CA GLN A 78 0.73 7.27 -2.04
C GLN A 78 0.93 5.79 -1.75
N ASN A 79 0.64 4.96 -2.75
CA ASN A 79 1.08 3.56 -2.74
C ASN A 79 2.58 3.50 -2.50
N VAL A 80 3.04 2.40 -1.89
CA VAL A 80 4.46 2.25 -1.65
C VAL A 80 5.17 1.93 -2.97
N THR A 81 6.33 2.56 -3.14
CA THR A 81 7.08 2.59 -4.40
C THR A 81 7.52 1.20 -4.89
N LEU A 82 7.50 0.19 -4.02
CA LEU A 82 7.93 -1.18 -4.28
C LEU A 82 6.78 -2.21 -4.37
N ASP A 83 5.52 -1.79 -4.31
CA ASP A 83 4.41 -2.74 -4.42
C ASP A 83 4.43 -3.48 -5.77
N PRO A 84 4.12 -4.79 -5.80
CA PRO A 84 4.27 -5.61 -7.00
C PRO A 84 3.38 -5.19 -8.18
N TRP A 85 2.35 -4.36 -7.94
CA TRP A 85 1.44 -3.84 -8.97
C TRP A 85 1.78 -2.45 -9.50
N MET A 86 2.85 -1.81 -9.01
CA MET A 86 3.14 -0.41 -9.35
C MET A 86 3.76 -0.24 -10.73
N ILE A 87 4.65 -1.14 -11.13
CA ILE A 87 5.36 -1.07 -12.41
C ILE A 87 4.76 -2.05 -13.41
N GLN A 88 4.45 -1.57 -14.62
CA GLN A 88 3.96 -2.37 -15.73
C GLN A 88 5.14 -3.03 -16.47
N PRO A 89 5.30 -4.37 -16.39
CA PRO A 89 6.27 -5.06 -17.22
C PRO A 89 5.77 -5.10 -18.67
N ASN A 90 6.70 -5.08 -19.63
CA ASN A 90 6.43 -5.27 -21.07
C ASN A 90 5.33 -4.33 -21.61
N ALA A 91 5.41 -3.04 -21.25
CA ALA A 91 4.39 -2.04 -21.56
C ALA A 91 4.00 -2.01 -23.05
N ILE A 92 4.97 -2.04 -23.97
CA ILE A 92 4.71 -2.02 -25.41
C ILE A 92 3.90 -3.24 -25.86
N GLN A 93 4.26 -4.44 -25.38
CA GLN A 93 3.54 -5.67 -25.71
C GLN A 93 2.11 -5.64 -25.19
N LYS A 94 1.90 -5.10 -23.99
CA LYS A 94 0.58 -4.94 -23.39
C LYS A 94 -0.26 -3.90 -24.14
N THR A 95 0.33 -2.78 -24.57
CA THR A 95 -0.32 -1.81 -25.44
C THR A 95 -0.72 -2.42 -26.78
N LYS A 96 0.14 -3.24 -27.39
CA LYS A 96 -0.19 -3.93 -28.65
C LYS A 96 -1.33 -4.93 -28.48
N ALA A 97 -1.34 -5.71 -27.40
CA ALA A 97 -2.42 -6.64 -27.11
C ALA A 97 -3.77 -5.91 -26.89
N LEU A 98 -3.74 -4.76 -26.21
CA LEU A 98 -4.91 -3.91 -26.06
C LEU A 98 -5.37 -3.32 -27.41
N ALA A 99 -4.45 -2.82 -28.22
CA ALA A 99 -4.76 -2.30 -29.56
C ALA A 99 -5.37 -3.38 -30.44
N GLU A 100 -4.83 -4.60 -30.43
CA GLU A 100 -5.38 -5.74 -31.15
C GLU A 100 -6.80 -6.10 -30.67
N ALA A 101 -7.03 -6.12 -29.35
CA ALA A 101 -8.35 -6.37 -28.78
C ALA A 101 -9.40 -5.29 -29.12
N LEU A 102 -8.95 -4.08 -29.47
CA LEU A 102 -9.78 -2.95 -29.89
C LEU A 102 -9.81 -2.76 -31.40
N ASP A 103 -9.37 -3.75 -32.19
CA ASP A 103 -9.30 -3.69 -33.66
C ASP A 103 -8.46 -2.50 -34.19
N CYS A 104 -7.38 -2.16 -33.49
CA CYS A 104 -6.43 -1.12 -33.89
C CYS A 104 -5.12 -1.71 -34.46
N PRO A 105 -4.47 -1.01 -35.43
CA PRO A 105 -3.22 -1.47 -36.01
C PRO A 105 -2.09 -1.48 -34.97
N THR A 106 -1.22 -2.50 -35.02
CA THR A 106 -0.13 -2.71 -34.03
C THR A 106 1.29 -2.56 -34.62
N SER A 107 1.39 -2.36 -35.93
CA SER A 107 2.66 -2.32 -36.68
C SER A 107 3.35 -0.95 -36.63
N ASN A 108 2.59 0.14 -36.54
CA ASN A 108 3.09 1.51 -36.50
C ASN A 108 2.47 2.25 -35.31
N SER A 109 3.32 2.85 -34.46
CA SER A 109 2.87 3.50 -33.22
C SER A 109 1.98 4.72 -33.45
N GLU A 110 2.22 5.52 -34.49
CA GLU A 110 1.39 6.70 -34.78
C GLU A 110 -0.01 6.29 -35.22
N GLN A 111 -0.11 5.30 -36.11
CA GLN A 111 -1.40 4.75 -36.55
C GLN A 111 -2.14 4.05 -35.40
N MET A 112 -1.42 3.30 -34.57
CA MET A 112 -1.96 2.65 -33.38
C MET A 112 -2.57 3.68 -32.42
N ILE A 113 -1.82 4.74 -32.11
CA ILE A 113 -2.28 5.80 -31.19
C ILE A 113 -3.45 6.57 -31.79
N SER A 114 -3.41 6.87 -33.09
CA SER A 114 -4.52 7.56 -33.76
C SER A 114 -5.82 6.76 -33.66
N CYS A 115 -5.77 5.46 -33.94
CA CYS A 115 -6.93 4.57 -33.80
C CYS A 115 -7.41 4.48 -32.35
N LEU A 116 -6.50 4.26 -31.39
CA LEU A 116 -6.87 4.15 -29.98
C LEU A 116 -7.58 5.42 -29.47
N ARG A 117 -7.20 6.60 -29.95
CA ARG A 117 -7.86 7.88 -29.57
C ARG A 117 -9.29 8.00 -30.08
N GLU A 118 -9.68 7.26 -31.11
CA GLU A 118 -11.04 7.24 -31.66
C GLU A 118 -11.95 6.26 -30.91
N LYS A 119 -11.39 5.34 -30.11
CA LYS A 119 -12.14 4.32 -29.38
C LYS A 119 -12.83 4.91 -28.14
N PRO A 120 -14.09 4.51 -27.85
CA PRO A 120 -14.76 4.90 -26.62
C PRO A 120 -14.00 4.41 -25.37
N SER A 121 -13.91 5.24 -24.34
CA SER A 121 -13.24 4.88 -23.07
C SER A 121 -13.85 3.64 -22.40
N THR A 122 -15.12 3.35 -22.66
CA THR A 122 -15.81 2.15 -22.16
C THR A 122 -15.22 0.86 -22.72
N GLU A 123 -14.73 0.87 -23.96
CA GLU A 123 -14.10 -0.33 -24.55
C GLU A 123 -12.75 -0.63 -23.88
N PHE A 124 -11.98 0.40 -23.53
CA PHE A 124 -10.74 0.22 -22.79
C PHE A 124 -10.98 -0.53 -21.48
N VAL A 125 -11.98 -0.14 -20.69
CA VAL A 125 -12.29 -0.78 -19.40
C VAL A 125 -12.60 -2.27 -19.57
N LEU A 126 -13.27 -2.66 -20.65
CA LEU A 126 -13.61 -4.05 -20.93
C LEU A 126 -12.38 -4.90 -21.28
N HIS A 127 -11.43 -4.30 -21.99
CA HIS A 127 -10.23 -4.99 -22.49
C HIS A 127 -8.99 -4.82 -21.60
N THR A 128 -9.06 -3.97 -20.57
CA THR A 128 -8.00 -3.75 -19.57
C THR A 128 -8.38 -4.41 -18.26
N GLN A 129 -8.53 -5.74 -18.28
CA GLN A 129 -8.65 -6.50 -17.04
C GLN A 129 -7.25 -6.92 -16.59
N ASN A 130 -6.87 -6.53 -15.38
CA ASN A 130 -5.66 -7.04 -14.76
C ASN A 130 -6.01 -8.35 -14.05
N PRO A 131 -5.46 -9.50 -14.48
CA PRO A 131 -5.92 -10.78 -13.99
C PRO A 131 -5.44 -11.09 -12.56
N GLN A 132 -4.37 -10.49 -12.07
CA GLN A 132 -3.71 -10.95 -10.84
C GLN A 132 -2.97 -9.80 -10.16
N PHE A 133 -3.64 -9.12 -9.23
CA PHE A 133 -3.11 -8.11 -8.29
C PHE A 133 -2.84 -6.70 -8.83
N GLY A 134 -2.88 -6.44 -10.14
CA GLY A 134 -2.42 -5.17 -10.68
C GLY A 134 -3.47 -4.13 -11.08
N ARG A 135 -2.99 -2.90 -11.35
CA ARG A 135 -3.79 -1.84 -11.99
C ARG A 135 -3.94 -2.10 -13.49
N ALA A 136 -5.02 -1.62 -14.10
CA ALA A 136 -5.23 -1.71 -15.55
C ALA A 136 -4.11 -1.01 -16.35
N PHE A 137 -3.64 0.13 -15.82
CA PHE A 137 -2.53 0.92 -16.37
C PHE A 137 -1.58 1.32 -15.23
N PRO A 138 -0.61 0.47 -14.86
CA PRO A 138 0.42 0.82 -13.89
C PRO A 138 1.42 1.84 -14.45
N VAL A 139 2.33 2.30 -13.59
CA VAL A 139 3.45 3.18 -13.96
C VAL A 139 4.42 2.42 -14.87
N ILE A 140 5.07 3.11 -15.80
CA ILE A 140 6.14 2.56 -16.63
C ILE A 140 7.47 3.24 -16.31
N VAL A 141 8.57 2.51 -16.48
CA VAL A 141 9.92 3.11 -16.56
C VAL A 141 10.06 3.67 -17.97
N ASP A 142 9.90 4.98 -18.13
CA ASP A 142 9.89 5.68 -19.42
C ASP A 142 11.27 6.24 -19.82
N ASN A 143 12.24 6.23 -18.90
CA ASN A 143 13.56 6.84 -19.05
C ASN A 143 13.54 8.37 -19.20
N ASP A 144 12.44 9.02 -18.80
CA ASP A 144 12.29 10.48 -18.77
C ASP A 144 11.92 10.93 -17.35
N ILE A 145 10.68 10.66 -16.93
CA ILE A 145 10.19 10.94 -15.58
C ILE A 145 10.74 9.88 -14.61
N LEU A 146 10.59 8.60 -14.94
CA LEU A 146 11.11 7.48 -14.17
C LEU A 146 12.29 6.86 -14.91
N GLN A 147 13.48 7.28 -14.51
CA GLN A 147 14.73 6.99 -15.22
C GLN A 147 15.25 5.55 -15.06
N ASP A 148 14.82 4.84 -14.02
CA ASP A 148 15.22 3.46 -13.74
C ASP A 148 14.11 2.82 -12.88
N SER A 149 14.20 1.50 -12.64
CA SER A 149 13.28 0.81 -11.73
C SER A 149 13.33 1.43 -10.34
N PRO A 150 12.19 1.52 -9.62
CA PRO A 150 12.17 2.16 -8.32
C PRO A 150 13.12 1.49 -7.29
N MET A 151 13.29 0.18 -7.38
CA MET A 151 14.26 -0.59 -6.59
C MET A 151 15.70 -0.11 -6.81
N ASN A 152 16.12 0.14 -8.06
CA ASN A 152 17.46 0.63 -8.35
C ASN A 152 17.66 2.06 -7.87
N LEU A 153 16.65 2.92 -8.05
CA LEU A 153 16.69 4.31 -7.58
C LEU A 153 16.81 4.40 -6.06
N LEU A 154 15.99 3.62 -5.32
CA LEU A 154 16.05 3.53 -3.86
C LEU A 154 17.42 3.01 -3.37
N LYS A 155 17.95 1.94 -4.00
CA LYS A 155 19.29 1.42 -3.67
C LYS A 155 20.41 2.41 -3.93
N ALA A 156 20.27 3.25 -4.96
CA ALA A 156 21.22 4.29 -5.29
C ALA A 156 21.06 5.56 -4.43
N GLY A 157 20.08 5.61 -3.52
CA GLY A 157 19.76 6.81 -2.73
C GLY A 157 19.22 7.96 -3.58
N LYS A 158 18.75 7.70 -4.80
CA LYS A 158 18.15 8.69 -5.71
C LYS A 158 16.69 8.92 -5.35
N VAL A 159 16.47 9.44 -4.15
CA VAL A 159 15.16 9.81 -3.61
C VAL A 159 15.08 11.32 -3.44
N ASN A 160 13.87 11.83 -3.20
CA ASN A 160 13.72 13.22 -2.78
C ASN A 160 14.40 13.43 -1.41
N ASP A 161 14.98 14.62 -1.23
CA ASP A 161 15.72 15.02 -0.03
C ASP A 161 14.76 15.38 1.12
N VAL A 162 14.15 14.37 1.74
CA VAL A 162 13.03 14.51 2.69
C VAL A 162 13.01 13.39 3.73
N ASP A 163 12.56 13.70 4.94
CA ASP A 163 12.21 12.67 5.93
C ASP A 163 10.97 11.87 5.49
N LEU A 164 10.92 10.59 5.86
CA LEU A 164 9.86 9.66 5.43
C LEU A 164 9.03 9.17 6.63
N ILE A 165 7.71 9.28 6.52
CA ILE A 165 6.76 8.56 7.37
C ILE A 165 6.00 7.59 6.47
N VAL A 166 6.02 6.31 6.80
CA VAL A 166 5.37 5.25 6.02
C VAL A 166 4.79 4.20 6.97
N GLY A 167 3.73 3.52 6.58
CA GLY A 167 3.13 2.51 7.42
C GLY A 167 2.04 1.74 6.70
N MET A 168 1.34 0.93 7.47
CA MET A 168 0.26 0.07 7.02
C MET A 168 -0.69 -0.18 8.19
N THR A 169 -1.90 -0.62 7.90
CA THR A 169 -2.80 -1.20 8.88
C THR A 169 -2.39 -2.65 9.18
N SER A 170 -2.75 -3.15 10.35
CA SER A 170 -2.34 -4.49 10.81
C SER A 170 -2.90 -5.63 9.93
N ASP A 171 -3.92 -5.34 9.13
CA ASP A 171 -4.65 -6.25 8.25
C ASP A 171 -4.88 -5.64 6.84
N GLU A 172 -3.86 -4.92 6.34
CA GLU A 172 -3.88 -4.07 5.14
C GLU A 172 -4.59 -4.72 3.94
N ASP A 173 -4.25 -5.98 3.64
CA ASP A 173 -4.73 -6.66 2.44
C ASP A 173 -5.81 -7.70 2.71
N ALA A 174 -6.52 -7.61 3.85
CA ALA A 174 -7.58 -8.55 4.22
C ALA A 174 -8.57 -8.75 3.07
N GLN A 175 -9.04 -7.67 2.44
CA GLN A 175 -9.97 -7.71 1.31
C GLN A 175 -9.49 -8.62 0.17
N GLN A 176 -8.20 -8.60 -0.14
CA GLN A 176 -7.65 -9.35 -1.28
C GLN A 176 -7.80 -10.85 -1.05
N SER A 177 -7.67 -11.31 0.19
CA SER A 177 -7.88 -12.72 0.53
C SER A 177 -9.29 -13.21 0.19
N PHE A 178 -10.31 -12.34 0.25
CA PHE A 178 -11.69 -12.69 -0.09
C PHE A 178 -11.98 -12.53 -1.58
N ARG A 179 -11.31 -11.58 -2.25
CA ARG A 179 -11.50 -11.34 -3.69
C ARG A 179 -10.94 -12.47 -4.56
N PHE A 180 -9.81 -13.05 -4.18
CA PHE A 180 -9.09 -14.02 -5.02
C PHE A 180 -9.51 -15.48 -4.78
N LEU A 181 -10.21 -15.75 -3.68
CA LEU A 181 -10.65 -17.10 -3.36
C LEU A 181 -12.09 -17.32 -3.88
N PRO A 182 -12.38 -18.47 -4.52
CA PRO A 182 -13.66 -18.73 -5.19
C PRO A 182 -14.85 -18.99 -4.25
N SER A 183 -14.75 -18.61 -2.98
CA SER A 183 -15.71 -18.95 -1.93
C SER A 183 -16.47 -17.73 -1.44
N ASN A 184 -17.80 -17.85 -1.36
CA ASN A 184 -18.65 -16.98 -0.54
C ASN A 184 -18.04 -16.86 0.88
N LEU A 185 -18.25 -15.73 1.57
CA LEU A 185 -17.74 -15.42 2.92
C LEU A 185 -17.90 -16.57 3.94
N SER A 186 -18.86 -17.45 3.70
CA SER A 186 -19.23 -18.61 4.50
C SER A 186 -18.37 -19.88 4.32
N CYS A 187 -17.56 -20.01 3.26
CA CYS A 187 -16.73 -21.21 3.02
C CYS A 187 -15.24 -20.93 3.24
N CYS A 188 -14.53 -21.96 3.74
CA CYS A 188 -13.08 -21.96 3.90
C CYS A 188 -12.38 -22.32 2.59
N PRO A 189 -11.37 -21.55 2.13
CA PRO A 189 -10.52 -22.01 1.03
C PRO A 189 -9.77 -23.28 1.43
N THR A 190 -9.61 -24.17 0.47
CA THR A 190 -8.73 -25.32 0.59
C THR A 190 -7.27 -24.91 0.46
N THR A 191 -6.38 -25.71 1.03
CA THR A 191 -4.93 -25.53 0.91
C THR A 191 -4.47 -25.54 -0.55
N ASP A 192 -5.11 -26.34 -1.42
CA ASP A 192 -4.72 -26.45 -2.82
C ASP A 192 -5.15 -25.22 -3.63
N GLU A 193 -6.30 -24.61 -3.33
CA GLU A 193 -6.69 -23.31 -3.91
C GLU A 193 -5.68 -22.21 -3.57
N ILE A 194 -5.21 -22.16 -2.32
CA ILE A 194 -4.20 -21.17 -1.90
C ILE A 194 -2.87 -21.43 -2.60
N LYS A 195 -2.44 -22.70 -2.71
CA LYS A 195 -1.20 -23.05 -3.43
C LYS A 195 -1.24 -22.63 -4.89
N LEU A 196 -2.39 -22.74 -5.57
CA LEU A 196 -2.53 -22.28 -6.96
C LEU A 196 -2.26 -20.76 -7.06
N ILE A 197 -2.76 -19.97 -6.11
CA ILE A 197 -2.51 -18.53 -6.09
C ILE A 197 -1.05 -18.23 -5.78
N ILE A 198 -0.45 -18.91 -4.80
CA ILE A 198 0.98 -18.78 -4.49
C ILE A 198 1.85 -19.13 -5.70
N GLN A 199 1.49 -20.18 -6.46
CA GLN A 199 2.17 -20.54 -7.71
C GLN A 199 2.05 -19.43 -8.75
N GLN A 200 0.87 -18.85 -8.92
CA GLN A 200 0.66 -17.73 -9.84
C GLN A 200 1.49 -16.51 -9.45
N VAL A 201 1.45 -16.09 -8.18
CA VAL A 201 2.31 -15.03 -7.63
C VAL A 201 3.79 -15.33 -7.89
N SER A 202 4.20 -16.57 -7.68
CA SER A 202 5.58 -17.00 -7.89
C SER A 202 6.01 -16.82 -9.35
N LEU A 203 5.16 -17.22 -10.30
CA LEU A 203 5.39 -17.11 -11.74
C LEU A 203 5.51 -15.66 -12.22
N ILE A 204 4.72 -14.74 -11.66
CA ILE A 204 4.70 -13.35 -12.11
C ILE A 204 5.82 -12.51 -11.47
N SER A 205 6.23 -12.81 -10.24
CA SER A 205 7.07 -11.92 -9.44
C SER A 205 8.50 -12.41 -9.23
N PHE A 206 8.82 -13.67 -9.53
CA PHE A 206 10.11 -14.26 -9.15
C PHE A 206 10.79 -15.00 -10.30
N TYR A 207 12.13 -14.89 -10.35
CA TYR A 207 12.95 -15.55 -11.38
C TYR A 207 12.98 -17.08 -11.24
N LYS A 208 12.81 -17.62 -10.02
CA LYS A 208 12.78 -19.07 -9.73
C LYS A 208 11.42 -19.48 -9.16
N PRO A 209 10.35 -19.43 -9.97
CA PRO A 209 8.98 -19.53 -9.47
C PRO A 209 8.69 -20.86 -8.77
N GLU A 210 9.23 -21.99 -9.26
CA GLU A 210 9.01 -23.31 -8.66
C GLU A 210 9.58 -23.41 -7.24
N THR A 211 10.82 -22.95 -7.04
CA THR A 211 11.48 -22.95 -5.73
C THR A 211 10.80 -21.99 -4.77
N VAL A 212 10.45 -20.79 -5.24
CA VAL A 212 9.78 -19.77 -4.43
C VAL A 212 8.38 -20.23 -4.02
N SER A 213 7.62 -20.84 -4.93
CA SER A 213 6.29 -21.34 -4.62
C SER A 213 6.29 -22.36 -3.50
N VAL A 214 7.24 -23.31 -3.52
CA VAL A 214 7.39 -24.30 -2.43
C VAL A 214 7.76 -23.61 -1.12
N ALA A 215 8.70 -22.67 -1.14
CA ALA A 215 9.12 -21.95 0.07
C ALA A 215 7.99 -21.12 0.68
N LEU A 216 7.24 -20.36 -0.13
CA LEU A 216 6.09 -19.58 0.30
C LEU A 216 4.98 -20.48 0.86
N ALA A 217 4.65 -21.57 0.17
CA ALA A 217 3.67 -22.53 0.66
C ALA A 217 4.10 -23.15 2.00
N THR A 218 5.37 -23.50 2.16
CA THR A 218 5.90 -24.01 3.44
C THR A 218 5.81 -22.96 4.54
N GLU A 219 6.21 -21.72 4.26
CA GLU A 219 6.22 -20.65 5.27
C GLU A 219 4.81 -20.31 5.79
N TYR A 220 3.87 -20.02 4.89
CA TYR A 220 2.57 -19.47 5.30
C TYR A 220 1.53 -20.54 5.66
N LEU A 221 1.59 -21.72 5.04
CA LEU A 221 0.61 -22.78 5.31
C LEU A 221 0.98 -23.66 6.51
N SER A 222 2.23 -23.62 6.98
CA SER A 222 2.66 -24.40 8.16
C SER A 222 2.53 -23.65 9.48
N LYS A 223 2.63 -22.31 9.46
CA LYS A 223 2.63 -21.49 10.67
C LYS A 223 1.22 -21.14 11.17
N GLY A 224 0.21 -21.27 10.32
CA GLY A 224 -1.06 -20.56 10.52
C GLY A 224 -0.85 -19.06 10.28
N GLY A 225 -1.89 -18.34 9.88
CA GLY A 225 -1.84 -16.87 9.77
C GLY A 225 -2.68 -16.22 10.87
N PHE A 226 -3.41 -15.17 10.51
CA PHE A 226 -4.32 -14.48 11.43
C PHE A 226 -5.35 -15.42 12.06
N ASP A 227 -5.84 -15.03 13.25
CA ASP A 227 -6.95 -15.68 13.96
C ASP A 227 -8.27 -15.45 13.21
N ASP A 228 -8.43 -16.14 12.09
CA ASP A 228 -9.65 -16.19 11.29
C ASP A 228 -10.45 -17.44 11.66
N ILE A 229 -11.79 -17.35 11.66
CA ILE A 229 -12.68 -18.50 11.81
C ILE A 229 -12.31 -19.64 10.84
N CYS A 230 -11.76 -19.25 9.70
CA CYS A 230 -11.13 -20.09 8.73
C CYS A 230 -9.60 -19.99 8.76
N GLN A 231 -8.92 -20.91 9.46
CA GLN A 231 -7.45 -20.90 9.57
C GLN A 231 -6.71 -20.85 8.22
N THR A 232 -7.21 -21.55 7.20
CA THR A 232 -6.60 -21.52 5.86
C THR A 232 -6.69 -20.14 5.23
N ARG A 233 -7.79 -19.42 5.45
CA ARG A 233 -7.93 -18.02 5.03
C ARG A 233 -7.00 -17.12 5.81
N GLY A 234 -6.87 -17.31 7.13
CA GLY A 234 -5.91 -16.58 7.97
C GLY A 234 -4.48 -16.69 7.44
N SER A 235 -4.02 -17.92 7.13
CA SER A 235 -2.71 -18.15 6.48
C SER A 235 -2.56 -17.41 5.15
N PHE A 236 -3.61 -17.45 4.33
CA PHE A 236 -3.57 -16.77 3.03
C PHE A 236 -3.57 -15.24 3.16
N ARG A 237 -4.30 -14.69 4.14
CA ARG A 237 -4.29 -13.26 4.46
C ARG A 237 -2.91 -12.77 4.83
N GLN A 238 -2.22 -13.49 5.72
CA GLN A 238 -0.84 -13.17 6.09
C GLN A 238 0.08 -13.18 4.87
N PHE A 239 -0.01 -14.20 4.02
CA PHE A 239 0.74 -14.25 2.77
C PHE A 239 0.47 -13.04 1.87
N MET A 240 -0.81 -12.70 1.68
CA MET A 240 -1.22 -11.60 0.82
C MET A 240 -0.69 -10.28 1.34
N GLN A 241 -0.88 -9.96 2.62
CA GLN A 241 -0.38 -8.74 3.23
C GLN A 241 1.15 -8.64 3.16
N ASP A 242 1.86 -9.73 3.42
CA ASP A 242 3.32 -9.71 3.38
C ASP A 242 3.87 -9.48 1.96
N TYR A 243 3.26 -10.13 0.97
CA TYR A 243 3.62 -9.99 -0.43
C TYR A 243 3.22 -8.64 -1.02
N LEU A 244 2.02 -8.16 -0.67
CA LEU A 244 1.42 -7.00 -1.30
C LEU A 244 1.96 -5.69 -0.69
N SER A 245 2.02 -5.59 0.65
CA SER A 245 2.22 -4.30 1.32
C SER A 245 3.33 -4.27 2.37
N VAL A 246 3.51 -5.32 3.19
CA VAL A 246 4.49 -5.28 4.30
C VAL A 246 5.91 -5.22 3.76
N TRP A 247 6.27 -6.13 2.85
CA TRP A 247 7.63 -6.18 2.33
C TRP A 247 8.00 -4.89 1.59
N SER A 248 7.10 -4.36 0.75
CA SER A 248 7.35 -3.14 -0.01
C SER A 248 7.53 -1.94 0.92
N THR A 249 6.69 -1.82 1.95
CA THR A 249 6.76 -0.75 2.96
C THR A 249 8.06 -0.81 3.75
N LEU A 250 8.38 -1.96 4.33
CA LEU A 250 9.57 -2.11 5.16
C LEU A 250 10.86 -1.98 4.34
N GLU A 251 10.90 -2.50 3.11
CA GLU A 251 12.08 -2.38 2.25
C GLU A 251 12.25 -0.94 1.75
N THR A 252 11.17 -0.23 1.44
CA THR A 252 11.23 1.20 1.10
C THR A 252 11.76 2.01 2.28
N ALA A 253 11.22 1.80 3.49
CA ALA A 253 11.71 2.42 4.72
C ALA A 253 13.20 2.14 4.94
N ARG A 254 13.62 0.87 4.79
CA ARG A 254 15.01 0.44 4.96
C ARG A 254 15.95 1.12 3.96
N LEU A 255 15.55 1.19 2.69
CA LEU A 255 16.38 1.80 1.64
C LEU A 255 16.47 3.31 1.84
N HIS A 256 15.37 3.97 2.21
CA HIS A 256 15.37 5.40 2.55
C HIS A 256 16.24 5.70 3.77
N ALA A 257 16.24 4.84 4.79
CA ALA A 257 17.07 5.00 6.00
C ALA A 257 18.59 4.87 5.75
N ASN A 258 19.01 4.37 4.57
CA ASN A 258 20.43 4.38 4.18
C ASN A 258 20.90 5.76 3.70
N THR A 259 19.99 6.72 3.55
CA THR A 259 20.31 8.13 3.31
C THR A 259 20.58 8.84 4.64
N GLU A 260 20.70 10.17 4.59
CA GLU A 260 20.83 11.03 5.77
C GLU A 260 19.48 11.38 6.44
N HIS A 261 18.37 10.87 5.91
CA HIS A 261 17.01 11.19 6.38
C HIS A 261 16.51 10.32 7.54
N SER A 262 15.60 10.91 8.32
CA SER A 262 14.85 10.20 9.34
C SER A 262 13.72 9.39 8.70
N VAL A 263 13.51 8.18 9.21
CA VAL A 263 12.42 7.30 8.78
C VAL A 263 11.58 6.87 9.97
N TYR A 264 10.28 7.11 9.88
CA TYR A 264 9.28 6.69 10.85
C TYR A 264 8.37 5.65 10.21
N VAL A 265 8.28 4.48 10.84
CA VAL A 265 7.42 3.40 10.37
C VAL A 265 6.25 3.25 11.34
N TYR A 266 5.01 3.30 10.87
CA TYR A 266 3.85 3.04 11.73
C TYR A 266 3.12 1.74 11.38
N SER A 267 2.49 1.16 12.40
CA SER A 267 1.49 0.09 12.25
C SER A 267 0.21 0.57 12.93
N TYR A 268 -0.89 0.58 12.18
CA TYR A 268 -2.21 0.94 12.69
C TYR A 268 -2.99 -0.31 13.05
N ASP A 269 -3.29 -0.49 14.34
CA ASP A 269 -3.91 -1.69 14.91
C ASP A 269 -5.27 -1.42 15.59
N TYR A 270 -5.79 -0.20 15.49
CA TYR A 270 -7.07 0.16 16.11
C TYR A 270 -8.26 -0.36 15.31
N GLU A 271 -9.07 -1.22 15.93
CA GLU A 271 -10.25 -1.82 15.31
C GLU A 271 -11.28 -0.74 14.93
N PRO A 272 -11.58 -0.59 13.64
CA PRO A 272 -12.51 0.43 13.19
C PRO A 272 -13.93 0.04 13.59
N LEU A 273 -14.72 1.00 14.07
CA LEU A 273 -16.16 0.79 14.27
C LEU A 273 -16.87 0.49 12.95
N LYS A 274 -16.34 1.03 11.85
CA LYS A 274 -16.74 0.75 10.48
C LYS A 274 -15.55 0.94 9.57
N HIS A 275 -15.28 -0.05 8.72
CA HIS A 275 -14.21 0.08 7.73
C HIS A 275 -14.45 1.27 6.81
N TYR A 276 -13.37 1.99 6.49
CA TYR A 276 -13.36 3.07 5.51
C TYR A 276 -13.74 2.55 4.12
N ASN A 277 -13.21 1.37 3.75
CA ASN A 277 -13.58 0.67 2.53
C ASN A 277 -14.75 -0.28 2.78
N SER A 278 -15.92 -0.01 2.18
CA SER A 278 -17.12 -0.84 2.35
C SER A 278 -17.00 -2.26 1.77
N LEU A 279 -15.93 -2.55 1.02
CA LEU A 279 -15.66 -3.89 0.51
C LEU A 279 -14.80 -4.73 1.47
N SER A 280 -14.31 -4.13 2.56
CA SER A 280 -13.61 -4.88 3.60
C SER A 280 -14.57 -5.87 4.28
N PRO A 281 -14.15 -7.12 4.48
CA PRO A 281 -14.97 -8.16 5.10
C PRO A 281 -15.12 -7.88 6.60
N GLU A 282 -16.25 -8.27 7.20
CA GLU A 282 -16.52 -8.08 8.64
C GLU A 282 -15.49 -8.79 9.54
N GLN A 283 -14.83 -9.84 9.04
CA GLN A 283 -13.77 -10.57 9.74
C GLN A 283 -12.38 -9.94 9.57
N ALA A 284 -12.26 -8.81 8.88
CA ALA A 284 -11.02 -8.06 8.82
C ALA A 284 -10.79 -7.34 10.15
N GLY A 285 -9.54 -7.34 10.61
CA GLY A 285 -9.09 -6.32 11.53
C GLY A 285 -8.93 -4.97 10.81
N PRO A 286 -8.12 -4.05 11.37
CA PRO A 286 -7.77 -2.79 10.75
C PRO A 286 -7.22 -2.99 9.33
N SER A 287 -7.98 -2.60 8.31
CA SER A 287 -7.74 -2.95 6.91
C SER A 287 -7.47 -1.72 6.05
N TYR A 288 -7.19 -1.94 4.76
CA TYR A 288 -6.81 -0.88 3.81
C TYR A 288 -7.59 0.43 4.03
N ALA A 289 -6.84 1.50 4.31
CA ALA A 289 -7.32 2.87 4.53
C ALA A 289 -8.12 3.14 5.83
N ASP A 290 -8.22 2.19 6.76
CA ASP A 290 -8.90 2.41 8.05
C ASP A 290 -8.14 3.37 8.99
N ASP A 291 -6.89 3.69 8.69
CA ASP A 291 -6.13 4.74 9.35
C ASP A 291 -6.49 6.16 8.83
N LEU A 292 -7.00 6.27 7.59
CA LEU A 292 -7.33 7.56 6.97
C LEU A 292 -8.47 8.29 7.66
N GLN A 293 -9.42 7.57 8.24
CA GLN A 293 -10.50 8.16 9.04
C GLN A 293 -9.98 8.91 10.27
N PHE A 294 -8.79 8.55 10.79
CA PHE A 294 -8.14 9.26 11.89
C PHE A 294 -7.19 10.34 11.40
N LEU A 295 -6.56 10.14 10.23
CA LEU A 295 -5.68 11.14 9.63
C LEU A 295 -6.44 12.37 9.12
N PHE A 296 -7.63 12.19 8.55
CA PHE A 296 -8.43 13.27 7.96
C PHE A 296 -9.65 13.68 8.79
N GLY A 297 -10.11 12.83 9.70
CA GLY A 297 -11.33 13.05 10.47
C GLY A 297 -12.60 13.19 9.61
N ASP A 298 -13.62 13.81 10.19
CA ASP A 298 -14.89 14.21 9.54
C ASP A 298 -14.62 15.23 8.39
N PRO A 299 -15.20 15.09 7.17
CA PRO A 299 -16.29 14.20 6.73
C PRO A 299 -15.88 12.90 6.04
N TYR A 300 -14.63 12.50 6.18
CA TYR A 300 -14.10 11.30 5.52
C TYR A 300 -14.21 10.05 6.40
N SER A 301 -14.61 10.21 7.66
CA SER A 301 -14.94 9.09 8.53
C SER A 301 -16.35 8.56 8.23
N PRO A 302 -16.55 7.23 8.11
CA PRO A 302 -17.89 6.65 8.01
C PRO A 302 -18.71 6.76 9.31
N LEU A 303 -18.12 7.35 10.38
CA LEU A 303 -18.67 7.46 11.73
C LEU A 303 -19.32 8.82 12.04
N VAL A 304 -19.35 9.74 11.06
CA VAL A 304 -19.78 11.15 11.24
C VAL A 304 -21.19 11.27 11.83
N ASP A 305 -22.10 10.36 11.46
CA ASP A 305 -23.49 10.40 11.93
C ASP A 305 -23.74 9.57 13.20
N GLU A 306 -22.81 8.71 13.62
CA GLU A 306 -23.05 7.73 14.71
C GLU A 306 -22.47 8.16 16.06
N LEU A 307 -21.47 9.04 16.10
CA LEU A 307 -20.71 9.29 17.34
C LEU A 307 -20.78 10.71 17.88
N GLU A 308 -21.42 11.68 17.20
CA GLU A 308 -21.39 13.13 17.55
C GLU A 308 -19.97 13.66 17.94
N LEU A 309 -18.92 12.94 17.53
CA LEU A 309 -17.54 13.14 17.95
C LEU A 309 -16.68 13.14 16.69
N SER A 310 -16.22 14.33 16.29
CA SER A 310 -15.21 14.47 15.26
C SER A 310 -13.89 13.96 15.82
N TYR A 311 -13.46 12.77 15.41
CA TYR A 311 -12.10 12.30 15.67
C TYR A 311 -11.16 13.12 14.80
N ARG A 312 -10.68 14.23 15.35
CA ARG A 312 -9.51 14.94 14.84
C ARG A 312 -8.35 14.45 15.69
N LEU A 313 -7.43 13.68 15.10
CA LEU A 313 -6.05 13.73 15.55
C LEU A 313 -5.54 15.14 15.21
#